data_AF-A0A6I2RA37-F1
#
_entry.id   AF-A0A6I2RA37-F1
#
_cell.length_a   1.000
_cell.length_b   1.000
_cell.length_c   1.000
_cell.angle_alpha   90.00
_cell.angle_beta   90.00
_cell.angle_gamma   90.00
#
_symmetry.space_group_name_H-M   'P 1'
#
loop_
_entity.id
_entity.type
_entity.pdbx_description
1 polymer ?
#
loop_
_entity_poly.entity_id
_entity_poly.type
_entity_poly.pdbx_seq_one_letter_code
_entity_poly.pdbx_strand_id
1 'polypeptide(L)'
;MVTTTRLRMFRRAHGITLDELAKRAGFSNQWLSFLELGKRERTASQEEKLSRAIEALLAERHTALSAMERDFLECGGRLLEPVEVESDEP
;
A
#
# COMPACT_ATOMS: atom_id res chain seq x y z
N MET A 1 24.44 14.20 -10.10
CA MET A 1 23.04 13.77 -10.33
C MET A 1 22.74 12.60 -9.39
N VAL A 2 21.57 12.58 -8.73
CA VAL A 2 21.15 11.43 -7.91
C VAL A 2 20.31 10.50 -8.79
N THR A 3 20.75 9.27 -8.97
CA THR A 3 20.00 8.25 -9.71
C THR A 3 18.96 7.60 -8.80
N THR A 4 17.72 7.49 -9.27
CA THR A 4 16.61 6.80 -8.58
C THR A 4 15.85 5.94 -9.58
N THR A 5 15.17 4.89 -9.10
CA THR A 5 14.30 4.07 -9.96
C THR A 5 12.85 4.58 -9.99
N ARG A 6 12.11 4.16 -11.02
CA ARG A 6 10.67 4.40 -11.14
C ARG A 6 9.89 3.84 -9.95
N LEU A 7 10.34 2.70 -9.40
CA LEU A 7 9.74 2.09 -8.22
C LEU A 7 9.72 3.05 -7.02
N ARG A 8 10.86 3.69 -6.72
CA ARG A 8 10.94 4.65 -5.61
C ARG A 8 10.04 5.86 -5.83
N MET A 9 9.98 6.36 -7.05
CA MET A 9 9.11 7.50 -7.41
C MET A 9 7.64 7.13 -7.22
N PHE A 10 7.21 6.01 -7.78
CA PHE A 10 5.85 5.49 -7.63
C PHE A 10 5.49 5.27 -6.16
N ARG A 11 6.34 4.56 -5.43
CA ARG A 11 6.12 4.22 -4.01
C ARG A 11 5.90 5.48 -3.17
N ARG A 12 6.76 6.50 -3.35
CA ARG A 12 6.66 7.77 -2.62
C ARG A 12 5.44 8.59 -3.03
N ALA A 13 5.12 8.66 -4.32
CA ALA A 13 3.97 9.42 -4.81
C ALA A 13 2.63 8.89 -4.26
N HIS A 14 2.54 7.59 -3.99
CA HIS A 14 1.32 6.93 -3.52
C HIS A 14 1.34 6.56 -2.03
N GLY A 15 2.25 7.16 -1.25
CA GLY A 15 2.34 6.96 0.20
C GLY A 15 2.62 5.50 0.61
N ILE A 16 3.16 4.69 -0.28
CA ILE A 16 3.49 3.30 0.01
C ILE A 16 4.76 3.28 0.87
N THR A 17 4.73 2.62 2.01
CA THR A 17 5.93 2.57 2.85
C THR A 17 6.93 1.56 2.31
N LEU A 18 8.22 1.75 2.62
CA LEU A 18 9.24 0.78 2.21
C LEU A 18 8.97 -0.60 2.82
N ASP A 19 8.55 -0.61 4.09
CA ASP A 19 8.23 -1.81 4.86
C ASP A 19 7.02 -2.57 4.31
N GLU A 20 5.95 -1.84 3.98
CA GLU A 20 4.74 -2.40 3.35
C GLU A 20 5.08 -3.12 2.03
N LEU A 21 5.82 -2.47 1.13
CA LEU A 21 6.16 -3.08 -0.16
C LEU A 21 7.15 -4.24 0.01
N ALA A 22 8.14 -4.10 0.89
CA ALA A 22 9.14 -5.14 1.14
C ALA A 22 8.50 -6.42 1.70
N LYS A 23 7.62 -6.28 2.70
CA LYS A 23 6.88 -7.42 3.28
C LYS A 23 6.04 -8.14 2.23
N ARG A 24 5.27 -7.39 1.43
CA ARG A 24 4.41 -7.96 0.36
C ARG A 24 5.21 -8.68 -0.71
N ALA A 25 6.36 -8.14 -1.09
CA ALA A 25 7.20 -8.69 -2.13
C ALA A 25 8.18 -9.77 -1.63
N GLY A 26 8.25 -10.01 -0.31
CA GLY A 26 9.17 -10.97 0.30
C GLY A 26 10.64 -10.54 0.26
N PHE A 27 10.90 -9.23 0.35
CA PHE A 27 12.25 -8.67 0.39
C PHE A 27 12.54 -8.01 1.74
N SER A 28 13.82 -7.81 2.05
CA SER A 28 14.20 -6.95 3.18
C SER A 28 14.15 -5.48 2.79
N ASN A 29 13.88 -4.61 3.77
CA ASN A 29 13.87 -3.15 3.58
C ASN A 29 15.19 -2.63 2.99
N GLN A 30 16.32 -3.15 3.48
CA GLN A 30 17.64 -2.77 2.97
C GLN A 30 17.83 -3.19 1.50
N TRP A 31 17.39 -4.39 1.14
CA TRP A 31 17.48 -4.90 -0.23
C TRP A 31 16.63 -4.04 -1.20
N LEU A 32 15.39 -3.77 -0.82
CA LEU A 32 14.48 -2.94 -1.61
C LEU A 32 15.02 -1.50 -1.75
N SER A 33 15.61 -0.95 -0.69
CA SER A 33 16.26 0.38 -0.73
C SER A 33 17.43 0.43 -1.71
N PHE A 34 18.29 -0.60 -1.75
CA PHE A 34 19.38 -0.66 -2.72
C PHE A 34 18.87 -0.74 -4.16
N LEU A 35 17.84 -1.54 -4.40
CA LEU A 35 17.19 -1.62 -5.70
C LEU A 35 16.59 -0.27 -6.11
N GLU A 36 15.89 0.41 -5.20
CA GLU A 36 15.29 1.73 -5.41
C GLU A 36 16.29 2.84 -5.76
N LEU A 37 17.52 2.70 -5.26
CA LEU A 37 18.62 3.64 -5.52
C LEU A 37 19.46 3.25 -6.75
N GLY A 38 19.08 2.20 -7.48
CA GLY A 38 19.84 1.70 -8.62
C GLY A 38 21.22 1.15 -8.24
N LYS A 39 21.43 0.81 -6.97
CA LYS A 39 22.70 0.30 -6.43
C LYS A 39 22.85 -1.22 -6.61
N ARG A 40 21.82 -1.89 -7.12
CA ARG A 40 21.80 -3.32 -7.45
C ARG A 40 21.12 -3.52 -8.80
N GLU A 41 21.64 -4.47 -9.56
CA GLU A 41 20.96 -4.93 -10.77
C GLU A 41 19.66 -5.65 -10.43
N ARG A 42 18.66 -5.40 -11.24
CA ARG A 42 17.35 -6.05 -11.16
C ARG A 42 17.32 -7.26 -12.09
N THR A 43 16.66 -8.32 -11.65
CA THR A 43 16.32 -9.46 -12.51
C THR A 43 14.85 -9.40 -12.93
N ALA A 44 14.50 -10.08 -14.03
CA ALA A 44 13.11 -10.18 -14.46
C ALA A 44 12.20 -10.76 -13.37
N SER A 45 12.68 -11.76 -12.63
CA SER A 45 11.95 -12.34 -11.49
C SER A 45 11.71 -11.35 -10.35
N GLN A 46 12.65 -10.43 -10.08
CA GLN A 46 12.48 -9.40 -9.06
C GLN A 46 11.46 -8.34 -9.50
N GLU A 47 11.51 -7.93 -10.77
CA GLU A 47 10.51 -7.01 -11.33
C GLU A 47 9.11 -7.63 -11.25
N GLU A 48 8.95 -8.90 -11.61
CA GLU A 48 7.68 -9.62 -11.51
C GLU A 48 7.15 -9.70 -10.07
N LYS A 49 8.00 -10.04 -9.09
CA LYS A 49 7.61 -10.06 -7.67
C LYS A 49 7.13 -8.71 -7.18
N LEU A 50 7.80 -7.64 -7.57
CA LEU A 50 7.41 -6.28 -7.19
C LEU A 50 6.12 -5.84 -7.87
N SER A 51 5.95 -6.18 -9.16
CA SER A 51 4.70 -5.91 -9.88
C SER A 51 3.51 -6.61 -9.22
N ARG A 52 3.63 -7.91 -8.91
CA ARG A 52 2.58 -8.67 -8.22
C ARG A 52 2.27 -8.11 -6.83
N ALA A 53 3.30 -7.67 -6.09
CA ALA A 53 3.11 -7.04 -4.78
C ALA A 53 2.36 -5.70 -4.87
N ILE A 54 2.61 -4.91 -5.93
CA ILE A 54 1.89 -3.67 -6.20
C ILE A 54 0.45 -3.97 -6.64
N GLU A 55 0.22 -4.95 -7.51
CA GLU A 55 -1.12 -5.37 -7.94
C GLU A 55 -1.97 -5.81 -6.75
N ALA A 56 -1.42 -6.64 -5.85
CA ALA A 56 -2.10 -7.06 -4.63
C ALA A 56 -2.44 -5.87 -3.72
N LEU A 57 -1.49 -4.94 -3.54
CA LEU A 57 -1.74 -3.72 -2.77
C LEU A 57 -2.85 -2.85 -3.38
N LEU A 58 -2.88 -2.71 -4.71
CA LEU A 58 -3.94 -1.97 -5.40
C LEU A 58 -5.30 -2.64 -5.21
N ALA A 59 -5.37 -3.97 -5.31
CA ALA A 59 -6.61 -4.72 -5.08
C ALA A 59 -7.13 -4.56 -3.64
N GLU A 60 -6.25 -4.59 -2.64
CA GLU A 60 -6.61 -4.35 -1.24
C GLU A 60 -7.11 -2.93 -1.01
N ARG A 61 -6.40 -1.93 -1.56
CA ARG A 61 -6.83 -0.52 -1.47
C ARG A 61 -8.17 -0.28 -2.15
N HIS A 62 -8.41 -0.90 -3.31
CA HIS A 62 -9.70 -0.84 -3.99
C HIS A 62 -10.80 -1.46 -3.14
N THR A 63 -10.55 -2.61 -2.54
CA THR A 63 -11.52 -3.29 -1.67
C THR A 63 -11.86 -2.44 -0.44
N ALA A 64 -10.85 -1.85 0.20
CA ALA A 64 -11.05 -0.96 1.35
C ALA A 64 -11.84 0.30 0.96
N LEU A 65 -11.54 0.89 -0.20
CA LEU A 65 -12.29 2.04 -0.73
C LEU A 65 -13.75 1.67 -0.99
N SER A 66 -14.02 0.55 -1.66
CA SER A 66 -15.39 0.09 -1.91
C SER A 66 -16.15 -0.24 -0.62
N ALA A 67 -15.48 -0.74 0.42
CA ALA A 67 -16.10 -0.93 1.73
C ALA A 67 -16.50 0.42 2.35
N MET A 68 -15.56 1.36 2.40
CA MET A 68 -15.80 2.71 2.92
C MET A 68 -16.91 3.44 2.16
N GLU A 69 -17.00 3.29 0.84
CA GLU A 69 -18.07 3.86 0.01
C GLU A 69 -19.45 3.29 0.39
N ARG A 70 -19.55 2.00 0.69
CA ARG A 70 -20.79 1.38 1.16
C ARG A 70 -21.18 1.89 2.54
N ASP A 71 -20.23 1.91 3.49
CA ASP A 71 -20.46 2.40 4.84
C ASP A 71 -20.95 3.87 4.81
N PHE A 72 -20.35 4.69 3.96
CA PHE A 72 -20.77 6.08 3.76
C PHE A 72 -22.18 6.19 3.13
N LEU A 73 -22.51 5.33 2.17
CA LEU A 73 -23.85 5.28 1.59
C LEU A 73 -24.91 4.89 2.63
N GLU A 74 -24.58 3.93 3.50
CA GLU A 74 -25.46 3.48 4.60
C GLU A 74 -25.75 4.59 5.61
N CYS A 75 -24.78 5.49 5.84
CA CYS A 75 -25.03 6.70 6.64
C CYS A 75 -26.20 7.53 6.07
N GLY A 76 -26.41 7.57 4.75
CA GLY A 76 -27.59 8.18 4.12
C GLY A 76 -27.89 9.62 4.56
N GLY A 77 -26.85 10.44 4.76
CA GLY A 77 -26.95 11.83 5.24
C GLY A 77 -27.04 11.99 6.76
N ARG A 78 -27.01 10.89 7.52
CA ARG A 78 -27.15 10.83 8.98
C ARG A 78 -25.81 10.60 9.69
N LEU A 79 -24.71 11.08 9.09
CA LEU A 79 -23.34 10.88 9.60
C LEU A 79 -23.13 11.42 11.04
N LEU A 80 -23.94 12.41 11.44
CA LEU A 80 -23.86 13.05 12.76
C LEU A 80 -24.93 12.56 13.74
N GLU A 81 -25.76 11.58 13.36
CA GLU A 81 -26.73 11.01 14.28
C GLU A 81 -26.00 10.17 15.36
N PRO A 82 -26.34 10.35 16.65
CA PRO A 82 -25.72 9.58 17.71
C PRO A 82 -26.13 8.11 17.58
N VAL A 83 -25.15 7.21 17.65
CA VAL A 83 -25.36 5.76 17.65
C VAL A 83 -24.93 5.23 19.01
N GLU A 84 -25.81 4.51 19.69
CA GLU A 84 -25.44 3.77 20.89
C GLU A 84 -24.54 2.60 20.48
N VAL A 85 -23.29 2.65 20.90
CA VAL A 85 -22.32 1.56 20.74
C VAL A 85 -22.13 0.89 22.09
N GLU A 86 -22.34 -0.44 22.16
CA GLU A 86 -22.00 -1.20 23.37
C GLU A 86 -20.52 -0.97 23.67
N SER A 87 -20.26 -0.40 24.85
CA SER A 87 -18.90 -0.16 25.32
C SER A 87 -18.32 -1.51 25.70
N ASP A 88 -17.50 -2.08 24.83
CA ASP A 88 -16.67 -3.24 25.14
C ASP A 88 -15.52 -2.75 26.04
N GLU A 89 -15.86 -2.43 27.29
CA GLU A 89 -14.89 -2.12 28.34
C GLU A 89 -14.59 -3.41 29.12
N PRO A 90 -13.31 -3.79 29.28
CA PRO A 90 -12.91 -5.10 29.82
C PRO A 90 -13.28 -5.33 31.29
#